data_AF-A0A2C6DQQ1-F1
#
_entry.id   AF-A0A2C6DQQ1-F1
#
_cell.length_a   1.000
_cell.length_b   1.000
_cell.length_c   1.000
_cell.angle_alpha   90.00
_cell.angle_beta   90.00
_cell.angle_gamma   90.00
#
_symmetry.space_group_name_H-M   'P 1'
#
loop_
_entity.id
_entity.type
_entity.pdbx_description
1 polymer ?
#
loop_
_entity_poly.entity_id
_entity_poly.type
_entity_poly.pdbx_seq_one_letter_code
_entity_poly.pdbx_strand_id
1 'polypeptide(L)'
;MRNSTQPAFRTAEPQFFICPDCQCLFIQSRPVSHHSQIACCGNPLTALIPENLSASRSIKEHLNASHQPKITISGGFSANVATVEVGEGKHLMTGDHAIRWIYLHTFMGGQIKYLKPEEPPSATFSLSGDDAFVYCDRNICKMGNAHCLFNCKRGFAAYAYCNQHGLWKYQF
;
A
#
# COMPACT_ATOMS: atom_id res chain seq x y z
N MET A 1 11.77 -31.20 3.53
CA MET A 1 11.74 -29.84 4.10
C MET A 1 10.81 -28.97 3.25
N ARG A 2 9.69 -28.46 3.80
CA ARG A 2 8.79 -27.57 3.03
C ARG A 2 9.40 -26.17 2.98
N ASN A 3 9.58 -25.64 1.78
CA ASN A 3 9.88 -24.23 1.61
C ASN A 3 8.67 -23.42 2.09
N SER A 4 8.90 -22.27 2.72
CA SER A 4 7.84 -21.26 2.85
C SER A 4 7.44 -20.87 1.43
N THR A 5 6.33 -21.42 0.95
CA THR A 5 5.76 -21.06 -0.35
C THR A 5 5.04 -19.74 -0.17
N GLN A 6 5.56 -18.71 -0.81
CA GLN A 6 4.84 -17.47 -0.98
C GLN A 6 3.53 -17.80 -1.73
N PRO A 7 2.35 -17.40 -1.20
CA PRO A 7 1.10 -17.54 -1.92
C PRO A 7 1.13 -16.76 -3.24
N ALA A 8 0.40 -17.25 -4.24
CA ALA A 8 0.17 -16.48 -5.46
C ALA A 8 -0.82 -15.34 -5.19
N PHE A 9 -0.64 -14.21 -5.88
CA PHE A 9 -1.63 -13.13 -5.86
C PHE A 9 -2.95 -13.58 -6.49
N ARG A 10 -4.06 -13.32 -5.79
CA ARG A 10 -5.43 -13.60 -6.24
C ARG A 10 -6.04 -12.46 -7.07
N THR A 11 -5.39 -11.30 -7.07
CA THR A 11 -5.78 -10.11 -7.85
C THR A 11 -4.59 -9.57 -8.63
N ALA A 12 -4.87 -8.83 -9.70
CA ALA A 12 -3.84 -8.02 -10.34
C ALA A 12 -3.45 -6.84 -9.43
N GLU A 13 -2.41 -6.12 -9.83
CA GLU A 13 -2.05 -4.85 -9.21
C GLU A 13 -3.22 -3.85 -9.35
N PRO A 14 -3.63 -3.16 -8.27
CA PRO A 14 -4.76 -2.25 -8.31
C PRO A 14 -4.44 -0.99 -9.13
N GLN A 15 -5.41 -0.54 -9.92
CA GLN A 15 -5.41 0.78 -10.55
C GLN A 15 -6.38 1.70 -9.81
N PHE A 16 -5.97 2.95 -9.60
CA PHE A 16 -6.73 3.93 -8.84
C PHE A 16 -7.15 5.08 -9.74
N PHE A 17 -8.39 5.52 -9.59
CA PHE A 17 -8.93 6.66 -10.33
C PHE A 17 -9.71 7.57 -9.38
N ILE A 18 -9.63 8.87 -9.60
CA ILE A 18 -10.36 9.87 -8.81
C ILE A 18 -11.25 10.74 -9.69
N CYS A 19 -12.43 11.08 -9.19
CA CYS A 19 -13.24 12.11 -9.83
C CYS A 19 -12.60 13.48 -9.59
N PRO A 20 -12.36 14.29 -10.64
CA PRO A 20 -11.80 15.63 -10.47
C PRO A 20 -12.73 16.54 -9.64
N ASP A 21 -14.05 16.34 -9.73
CA ASP A 21 -15.04 17.24 -9.11
C ASP A 21 -15.33 16.86 -7.66
N CYS A 22 -15.65 15.59 -7.39
CA CYS A 22 -16.11 15.14 -6.07
C CYS A 22 -15.08 14.30 -5.30
N GLN A 23 -13.90 14.05 -5.88
CA GLN A 23 -12.82 13.27 -5.28
C GLN A 23 -13.22 11.81 -4.94
N CYS A 24 -14.29 11.29 -5.54
CA CYS A 24 -14.69 9.89 -5.41
C CYS A 24 -13.58 8.97 -5.94
N LEU A 25 -13.20 7.97 -5.14
CA LEU A 25 -12.17 6.99 -5.48
C LEU A 25 -12.79 5.75 -6.13
N PHE A 26 -12.23 5.34 -7.27
CA PHE A 26 -12.50 4.08 -7.93
C PHE A 26 -11.23 3.21 -7.90
N ILE A 27 -11.38 1.94 -7.50
CA ILE A 27 -10.28 0.98 -7.41
C ILE A 27 -10.59 -0.21 -8.32
N GLN A 28 -9.74 -0.44 -9.32
CA GLN A 28 -9.86 -1.55 -10.23
C GLN A 28 -8.83 -2.62 -9.88
N SER A 29 -9.29 -3.77 -9.36
CA SER A 29 -8.45 -4.89 -8.92
C SER A 29 -8.29 -6.01 -9.95
N ARG A 30 -8.98 -5.89 -11.11
CA ARG A 30 -8.87 -6.81 -12.23
C ARG A 30 -8.78 -6.07 -13.55
N PRO A 31 -7.92 -6.50 -14.48
CA PRO A 31 -7.88 -5.94 -15.82
C PRO A 31 -9.18 -6.24 -16.54
N VAL A 32 -9.72 -5.26 -17.26
CA VAL A 32 -10.89 -5.41 -18.12
C VAL A 32 -10.43 -5.14 -19.56
N SER A 33 -10.76 -6.03 -20.49
CA SER A 33 -10.33 -5.95 -21.89
C SER A 33 -10.98 -4.79 -22.67
N HIS A 34 -12.11 -4.28 -22.19
CA HIS A 34 -12.82 -3.15 -22.76
C HIS A 34 -13.22 -2.19 -21.64
N HIS A 35 -12.55 -1.04 -21.56
CA HIS A 35 -13.00 0.03 -20.68
C HIS A 35 -14.10 0.81 -21.40
N SER A 36 -15.35 0.61 -20.99
CA SER A 36 -16.31 1.71 -21.03
C SER A 36 -15.70 2.85 -20.21
N GLN A 37 -15.68 4.10 -20.72
CA GLN A 37 -15.17 5.23 -19.94
C GLN A 37 -15.94 5.31 -18.62
N ILE A 38 -15.26 5.00 -17.51
CA ILE A 38 -15.84 5.11 -16.17
C ILE A 38 -15.89 6.60 -15.85
N ALA A 39 -17.09 7.12 -15.62
CA ALA A 39 -17.35 8.52 -15.38
C ALA A 39 -18.02 8.74 -14.02
N CYS A 40 -17.72 9.87 -13.40
CA CYS A 40 -18.36 10.37 -12.19
C CYS A 40 -18.61 11.87 -12.37
N CYS A 41 -19.73 12.39 -11.87
CA CYS A 41 -20.12 13.79 -12.08
C CYS A 41 -20.23 14.22 -13.56
N GLY A 42 -20.43 13.26 -14.48
CA GLY A 42 -20.48 13.51 -15.93
C GLY A 42 -19.11 13.61 -16.60
N ASN A 43 -18.01 13.51 -15.84
CA ASN A 43 -16.64 13.59 -16.34
C ASN A 43 -15.93 12.23 -16.24
N PRO A 44 -15.02 11.90 -17.19
CA PRO A 44 -14.14 10.76 -17.05
C PRO A 44 -13.29 10.86 -15.77
N LEU A 45 -13.07 9.73 -15.10
CA LEU A 45 -12.20 9.69 -13.92
C LEU A 45 -10.72 9.90 -14.31
N THR A 46 -9.97 10.59 -13.46
CA THR A 46 -8.53 10.79 -13.61
C THR A 46 -7.77 9.61 -13.01
N ALA A 47 -6.92 8.95 -13.79
CA ALA A 47 -6.05 7.89 -13.30
C ALA A 47 -4.96 8.45 -12.36
N LEU A 48 -4.79 7.81 -11.21
CA LEU A 48 -3.69 8.09 -10.30
C LEU A 48 -2.51 7.20 -10.66
N ILE A 49 -1.45 7.81 -11.17
CA ILE A 49 -0.21 7.10 -11.51
C ILE A 49 0.70 7.17 -10.28
N PRO A 50 1.08 6.03 -9.67
CA PRO A 50 1.99 6.04 -8.55
C PRO A 50 3.37 6.54 -8.97
N GLU A 51 3.90 7.49 -8.22
CA GLU A 51 5.29 7.91 -8.35
C GLU A 51 6.23 6.77 -7.92
N ASN A 52 7.18 6.43 -8.79
CA ASN A 52 8.21 5.42 -8.55
C ASN A 52 9.58 6.09 -8.42
N LEU A 53 10.23 5.87 -7.27
CA LEU A 53 11.55 6.42 -6.93
C LEU A 53 12.67 6.02 -7.91
N SER A 54 12.51 4.93 -8.65
CA SER A 54 13.50 4.47 -9.63
C SER A 54 13.38 5.15 -11.00
N ALA A 55 12.28 5.86 -11.29
CA ALA A 55 11.95 6.34 -12.64
C ALA A 55 11.81 7.87 -12.76
N SER A 56 11.42 8.57 -11.70
CA SER A 56 11.04 9.98 -11.78
C SER A 56 12.19 10.91 -11.37
N ARG A 57 12.96 11.41 -12.36
CA ARG A 57 13.94 12.52 -12.17
C ARG A 57 13.26 13.86 -11.82
N SER A 58 11.94 13.91 -11.85
CA SER A 58 11.11 15.13 -11.77
C SER A 58 10.58 15.46 -10.38
N ILE A 59 10.72 14.57 -9.39
CA ILE A 59 10.29 14.88 -8.02
C ILE A 59 11.45 15.51 -7.27
N LYS A 60 11.23 16.73 -6.74
CA LYS A 60 12.15 17.37 -5.80
C LYS A 60 12.42 16.38 -4.66
N GLU A 61 13.68 16.06 -4.38
CA GLU A 61 14.10 15.09 -3.35
C GLU A 61 13.37 15.26 -2.00
N HIS A 62 13.03 16.51 -1.67
CA HIS A 62 12.27 16.88 -0.48
C HIS A 62 10.87 16.25 -0.41
N LEU A 63 10.16 16.07 -1.52
CA LEU A 63 8.86 15.40 -1.51
C LEU A 63 9.01 13.88 -1.32
N ASN A 64 10.04 13.26 -1.91
CA ASN A 64 10.26 11.82 -1.79
C ASN A 64 10.35 11.38 -0.32
N ALA A 65 11.16 12.09 0.46
CA ALA A 65 11.37 11.78 1.88
C ALA A 65 10.08 11.86 2.71
N SER A 66 9.14 12.75 2.36
CA SER A 66 7.90 12.95 3.12
C SER A 66 6.70 12.13 2.65
N HIS A 67 6.76 11.50 1.47
CA HIS A 67 5.59 10.81 0.89
C HIS A 67 5.80 9.32 0.64
N GLN A 68 7.03 8.83 0.78
CA GLN A 68 7.32 7.41 0.59
C GLN A 68 6.61 6.57 1.67
N PRO A 69 5.76 5.60 1.29
CA PRO A 69 5.22 4.63 2.23
C PRO A 69 6.32 3.65 2.65
N LYS A 70 6.22 3.13 3.86
CA LYS A 70 7.07 2.04 4.38
C LYS A 70 6.18 1.01 5.03
N ILE A 71 6.39 -0.27 4.70
CA ILE A 71 5.67 -1.39 5.31
C ILE A 71 6.53 -2.00 6.41
N THR A 72 5.98 -2.09 7.62
CA THR A 72 6.55 -2.85 8.73
C THR A 72 5.62 -4.02 9.07
N ILE A 73 6.12 -5.25 8.97
CA ILE A 73 5.36 -6.45 9.31
C ILE A 73 5.63 -6.84 10.77
N SER A 74 4.58 -7.08 11.53
CA SER A 74 4.65 -7.60 12.90
C SER A 74 3.82 -8.90 12.98
N GLY A 75 4.48 -10.00 13.31
CA GLY A 75 3.91 -11.35 13.38
C GLY A 75 4.12 -12.03 14.74
N GLY A 76 3.21 -12.92 15.14
CA GLY A 76 3.26 -13.64 16.43
C GLY A 76 1.95 -14.37 16.78
N PHE A 77 1.78 -14.73 18.06
CA PHE A 77 0.57 -15.39 18.58
C PHE A 77 -0.63 -14.43 18.69
N SER A 78 -0.34 -13.15 18.93
CA SER A 78 -1.31 -12.08 19.21
C SER A 78 -1.30 -10.94 18.19
N ALA A 79 -0.38 -10.97 17.22
CA ALA A 79 -0.27 -9.94 16.19
C ALA A 79 0.01 -10.56 14.83
N ASN A 80 -0.84 -10.26 13.85
CA ASN A 80 -0.62 -10.53 12.43
C ASN A 80 -0.99 -9.26 11.69
N VAL A 81 -0.07 -8.30 11.66
CA VAL A 81 -0.36 -6.96 11.15
C VAL A 81 0.72 -6.45 10.22
N ALA A 82 0.31 -5.61 9.28
CA ALA A 82 1.18 -4.76 8.48
C ALA A 82 0.89 -3.30 8.84
N THR A 83 1.89 -2.58 9.33
CA THR A 83 1.79 -1.14 9.55
C THR A 83 2.43 -0.41 8.38
N VAL A 84 1.69 0.54 7.82
CA VAL A 84 2.20 1.43 6.77
C VAL A 84 2.38 2.81 7.37
N GLU A 85 3.58 3.38 7.24
CA GLU A 85 3.90 4.76 7.61
C GLU A 85 4.31 5.55 6.38
N VAL A 86 3.89 6.81 6.28
CA VAL A 86 4.19 7.68 5.13
C VAL A 86 5.19 8.75 5.53
N GLY A 87 6.29 8.84 4.77
CA GLY A 87 7.36 9.81 5.00
C GLY A 87 8.08 9.64 6.32
N GLU A 88 8.30 8.39 6.74
CA GLU A 88 8.82 8.06 8.08
C GLU A 88 7.98 8.66 9.23
N GLY A 89 6.66 8.79 9.02
CA GLY A 89 5.75 9.39 9.99
C GLY A 89 5.75 10.93 9.99
N LYS A 90 6.46 11.57 9.06
CA LYS A 90 6.67 13.03 9.03
C LYS A 90 5.83 13.76 7.98
N HIS A 91 5.00 13.06 7.21
CA HIS A 91 4.11 13.74 6.26
C HIS A 91 3.18 14.70 6.99
N LEU A 92 2.94 15.89 6.43
CA LEU A 92 2.05 16.89 7.00
C LEU A 92 0.59 16.39 6.99
N MET A 93 -0.13 16.49 8.11
CA MET A 93 -1.51 16.03 8.22
C MET A 93 -2.41 17.18 8.67
N THR A 94 -2.58 18.18 7.80
CA THR A 94 -3.47 19.34 8.04
C THR A 94 -4.74 19.24 7.20
N GLY A 95 -5.72 20.11 7.44
CA GLY A 95 -6.97 20.15 6.67
C GLY A 95 -6.73 20.26 5.15
N ASP A 96 -5.78 21.11 4.76
CA ASP A 96 -5.48 21.43 3.37
C ASP A 96 -4.44 20.49 2.72
N HIS A 97 -3.60 19.82 3.52
CA HIS A 97 -2.55 18.94 3.03
C HIS A 97 -2.43 17.71 3.94
N ALA A 98 -2.90 16.56 3.45
CA ALA A 98 -2.89 15.31 4.19
C ALA A 98 -2.83 14.09 3.27
N ILE A 99 -2.35 12.98 3.82
CA ILE A 99 -2.61 11.65 3.29
C ILE A 99 -4.09 11.35 3.52
N ARG A 100 -4.86 11.14 2.46
CA ARG A 100 -6.31 10.88 2.57
C ARG A 100 -6.60 9.41 2.82
N TRP A 101 -5.78 8.54 2.24
CA TRP A 101 -5.94 7.09 2.41
C TRP A 101 -4.64 6.36 2.12
N ILE A 102 -4.56 5.17 2.71
CA ILE A 102 -3.51 4.18 2.48
C ILE A 102 -4.18 2.88 2.01
N TYR A 103 -3.65 2.30 0.94
CA TYR A 103 -4.07 1.01 0.41
C TYR A 103 -2.95 -0.01 0.56
N LEU A 104 -3.23 -1.15 1.17
CA LEU A 104 -2.32 -2.30 1.25
C LEU A 104 -2.78 -3.38 0.26
N HIS A 105 -1.93 -3.72 -0.69
CA HIS A 105 -2.09 -4.82 -1.63
C HIS A 105 -1.29 -6.04 -1.16
N THR A 106 -1.98 -7.17 -1.01
CA THR A 106 -1.49 -8.43 -0.47
C THR A 106 -1.82 -9.58 -1.41
N PHE A 107 -1.50 -10.83 -1.03
CA PHE A 107 -1.79 -11.98 -1.90
C PHE A 107 -3.29 -12.23 -2.04
N MET A 108 -4.09 -11.91 -1.02
CA MET A 108 -5.53 -12.17 -1.05
C MET A 108 -6.37 -11.02 -1.64
N GLY A 109 -5.76 -9.88 -1.96
CA GLY A 109 -6.44 -8.71 -2.50
C GLY A 109 -5.89 -7.44 -1.90
N GLY A 110 -6.73 -6.51 -1.48
CA GLY A 110 -6.24 -5.35 -0.75
C GLY A 110 -7.24 -4.72 0.19
N GLN A 111 -6.69 -3.92 1.10
CA GLN A 111 -7.40 -3.24 2.16
C GLN A 111 -7.13 -1.74 2.03
N ILE A 112 -8.13 -0.91 2.32
CA ILE A 112 -7.98 0.55 2.33
C ILE A 112 -8.34 1.10 3.71
N LYS A 113 -7.57 2.09 4.17
CA LYS A 113 -7.88 2.88 5.36
C LYS A 113 -7.81 4.36 5.00
N TYR A 114 -8.87 5.08 5.31
CA TYR A 114 -8.91 6.54 5.20
C TYR A 114 -8.33 7.14 6.47
N LEU A 115 -7.60 8.24 6.31
CA LEU A 115 -7.03 9.01 7.41
C LEU A 115 -7.70 10.38 7.45
N LYS A 116 -7.92 10.89 8.66
CA LYS A 116 -8.36 12.27 8.86
C LYS A 116 -7.14 13.18 8.97
N PRO A 117 -7.29 14.47 8.63
CA PRO A 117 -6.36 15.48 9.10
C PRO A 117 -6.09 15.34 10.60
N GLU A 118 -4.88 15.71 11.03
CA GLU A 118 -4.39 15.69 12.41
C GLU A 118 -4.15 14.29 13.01
N GLU A 119 -4.54 13.21 12.30
CA GLU A 119 -4.12 11.85 12.64
C GLU A 119 -2.69 11.59 12.13
N PRO A 120 -1.94 10.65 12.76
CA PRO A 120 -0.65 10.22 12.22
C PRO A 120 -0.78 9.75 10.76
N PRO A 121 0.22 10.01 9.89
CA PRO A 121 0.22 9.55 8.51
C PRO A 121 0.57 8.06 8.43
N SER A 122 -0.17 7.22 9.16
CA SER A 122 0.07 5.79 9.27
C SER A 122 -1.22 4.99 9.46
N ALA A 123 -1.19 3.73 9.05
CA ALA A 123 -2.32 2.82 9.19
C ALA A 123 -1.85 1.39 9.44
N THR A 124 -2.49 0.70 10.40
CA THR A 124 -2.23 -0.71 10.71
C THR A 124 -3.30 -1.60 10.11
N PHE A 125 -2.91 -2.59 9.32
CA PHE A 125 -3.80 -3.54 8.65
C PHE A 125 -3.68 -4.91 9.30
N SER A 126 -4.81 -5.53 9.63
CA SER A 126 -4.85 -6.92 10.09
C SER A 126 -4.66 -7.84 8.89
N LEU A 127 -3.83 -8.85 9.06
CA LEU A 127 -3.61 -9.93 8.10
C LEU A 127 -4.37 -11.16 8.58
N SER A 128 -4.92 -11.95 7.66
CA SER A 128 -5.63 -13.21 7.96
C SER A 128 -5.44 -14.21 6.81
N GLY A 129 -5.79 -15.48 7.02
CA GLY A 129 -5.67 -16.50 5.96
C GLY A 129 -4.26 -16.59 5.39
N ASP A 130 -4.13 -16.71 4.07
CA ASP A 130 -2.83 -16.78 3.38
C ASP A 130 -1.99 -15.50 3.58
N ASP A 131 -2.60 -14.38 3.94
CA ASP A 131 -1.89 -13.15 4.29
C ASP A 131 -1.37 -13.15 5.75
N ALA A 132 -1.94 -13.93 6.67
CA ALA A 132 -1.42 -14.09 8.04
C ALA A 132 -0.50 -15.30 8.19
N PHE A 133 -0.94 -16.46 7.71
CA PHE A 133 -0.37 -17.75 8.04
C PHE A 133 0.90 -18.02 7.24
N VAL A 134 2.01 -17.49 7.74
CA VAL A 134 3.32 -17.97 7.33
C VAL A 134 4.20 -18.18 8.55
N TYR A 135 3.78 -19.09 9.43
CA TYR A 135 4.66 -19.61 10.44
C TYR A 135 5.68 -20.51 9.75
N CYS A 136 6.86 -19.95 9.51
CA CYS A 136 8.07 -20.75 9.46
C CYS A 136 8.20 -21.37 10.85
N ASP A 137 7.98 -22.67 10.99
CA ASP A 137 8.08 -23.47 12.23
C ASP A 137 9.52 -23.60 12.76
N ARG A 138 10.37 -22.63 12.45
CA ARG A 138 11.81 -22.69 12.67
C ARG A 138 12.21 -21.72 13.76
N ASN A 139 13.11 -22.17 14.63
CA ASN A 139 13.70 -21.36 15.69
C ASN A 139 14.65 -20.28 15.14
N ILE A 140 15.14 -20.43 13.90
CA ILE A 140 16.00 -19.47 13.19
C ILE A 140 15.47 -19.35 11.77
N CYS A 141 15.40 -18.13 11.23
CA CYS A 141 14.95 -17.90 9.85
C CYS A 141 15.81 -18.70 8.85
N LYS A 142 15.27 -19.09 7.68
CA LYS A 142 16.00 -19.86 6.62
C LYS A 142 17.36 -19.26 6.24
N MET A 143 17.55 -17.96 6.47
CA MET A 143 18.78 -17.22 6.17
C MET A 143 19.74 -17.07 7.36
N GLY A 144 19.51 -17.76 8.49
CA GLY A 144 20.38 -17.69 9.67
C GLY A 144 20.16 -16.49 10.59
N ASN A 145 19.12 -15.69 10.35
CA ASN A 145 18.85 -14.50 11.16
C ASN A 145 18.21 -14.84 12.51
N ALA A 146 18.61 -14.07 13.54
CA ALA A 146 18.05 -14.15 14.89
C ALA A 146 16.56 -13.78 14.97
N HIS A 147 16.01 -13.14 13.93
CA HIS A 147 14.60 -12.79 13.81
C HIS A 147 14.07 -13.09 12.39
N CYS A 148 12.74 -13.20 12.26
CA CYS A 148 12.09 -13.38 10.97
C CYS A 148 12.23 -12.10 10.14
N LEU A 149 12.72 -12.21 8.90
CA LEU A 149 12.78 -11.09 7.95
C LEU A 149 11.49 -10.92 7.14
N PHE A 150 10.46 -11.74 7.40
CA PHE A 150 9.18 -11.72 6.68
C PHE A 150 9.30 -11.83 5.15
N ASN A 151 10.34 -12.50 4.63
CA ASN A 151 10.54 -12.71 3.19
C ASN A 151 9.32 -13.34 2.47
N CYS A 152 8.47 -14.05 3.20
CA CYS A 152 7.22 -14.59 2.69
C CYS A 152 6.16 -13.53 2.34
N LYS A 153 6.34 -12.28 2.74
CA LYS A 153 5.49 -11.13 2.44
C LYS A 153 6.04 -10.26 1.30
N ARG A 154 7.19 -10.63 0.73
CA ARG A 154 7.77 -9.91 -0.41
C ARG A 154 6.76 -9.81 -1.54
N GLY A 155 6.68 -8.63 -2.14
CA GLY A 155 5.68 -8.30 -3.15
C GLY A 155 4.43 -7.62 -2.59
N PHE A 156 4.19 -7.61 -1.27
CA PHE A 156 3.19 -6.72 -0.70
C PHE A 156 3.50 -5.28 -1.12
N ALA A 157 2.48 -4.53 -1.50
CA ALA A 157 2.64 -3.15 -1.91
C ALA A 157 1.73 -2.24 -1.11
N ALA A 158 2.24 -1.06 -0.75
CA ALA A 158 1.49 -0.01 -0.09
C ALA A 158 1.40 1.19 -1.02
N TYR A 159 0.21 1.77 -1.08
CA TYR A 159 -0.06 2.99 -1.80
C TYR A 159 -0.56 4.05 -0.82
N ALA A 160 -0.04 5.27 -0.93
CA ALA A 160 -0.50 6.41 -0.13
C ALA A 160 -0.86 7.56 -1.07
N TYR A 161 -2.05 8.13 -0.87
CA TYR A 161 -2.52 9.27 -1.65
C TYR A 161 -2.50 10.55 -0.83
N CYS A 162 -1.71 11.51 -1.28
CA CYS A 162 -1.69 12.87 -0.80
C CYS A 162 -2.59 13.73 -1.69
N ASN A 163 -3.47 14.54 -1.10
CA ASN A 163 -4.39 15.39 -1.87
C ASN A 163 -3.69 16.49 -2.68
N GLN A 164 -2.43 16.82 -2.37
CA GLN A 164 -1.65 17.81 -3.13
C GLN A 164 -0.59 17.19 -4.05
N HIS A 165 -0.05 16.02 -3.66
CA HIS A 165 1.13 15.43 -4.30
C HIS A 165 0.87 14.07 -4.94
N GLY A 166 -0.40 13.67 -5.06
CA GLY A 166 -0.79 12.48 -5.80
C GLY A 166 -0.48 11.17 -5.07
N LEU A 167 -0.25 10.12 -5.86
CA LEU A 167 -0.16 8.75 -5.39
C LEU A 167 1.30 8.29 -5.30
N TRP A 168 1.64 7.61 -4.22
CA TRP A 168 2.97 7.07 -3.96
C TRP A 168 2.88 5.58 -3.71
N LYS A 169 3.88 4.82 -4.18
CA LYS A 169 3.95 3.37 -4.02
C LYS A 169 5.23 2.94 -3.31
N TYR A 170 5.12 1.92 -2.47
CA TYR A 170 6.23 1.14 -1.97
C TYR A 170 5.93 -0.35 -2.11
N GLN A 171 6.96 -1.17 -2.37
CA GLN A 171 6.86 -2.62 -2.43
C GLN A 171 7.87 -3.24 -1.45
N PHE A 172 7.37 -4.16 -0.62
CA PHE A 172 8.11 -4.89 0.42
C PHE A 172 8.91 -6.07 -0.16
#